data_AF-F2AYZ3-F1
#
_entry.id   AF-F2AYZ3-F1
#
_cell.length_a   1.000
_cell.length_b   1.000
_cell.length_c   1.000
_cell.angle_alpha   90.00
_cell.angle_beta   90.00
_cell.angle_gamma   90.00
#
_symmetry.space_group_name_H-M   'P 1'
#
loop_
_entity.id
_entity.type
_entity.pdbx_description
1 polymer ?
#
loop_
_entity_poly.entity_id
_entity_poly.type
_entity_poly.pdbx_seq_one_letter_code
_entity_poly.pdbx_strand_id
1 'polypeptide(L)' 'MATGLFLAFGFPGLPEMLIVLVICLVLFGGAKLPSLMRNLGRSANEFKRGMAESGDDEDEATDRTDEKA' A
#
# COMPACT_ATOMS: atom_id res chain seq x y z
N MET A 1 35.24 4.43 -5.58
CA MET A 1 34.74 3.09 -5.16
C MET A 1 34.14 3.04 -3.75
N ALA A 2 33.90 4.17 -3.05
CA ALA A 2 33.16 4.15 -1.76
C ALA A 2 32.48 5.48 -1.37
N THR A 3 32.38 6.47 -2.26
CA THR A 3 31.93 7.84 -1.90
C THR A 3 30.41 8.06 -2.01
N GLY A 4 29.63 7.10 -2.50
CA GLY A 4 28.17 7.24 -2.67
C GLY A 4 27.32 6.70 -1.52
N LEU A 5 27.94 6.15 -0.46
CA LEU A 5 27.26 5.54 0.68
C LEU A 5 26.48 6.55 1.56
N PHE A 6 26.56 7.87 1.31
CA PHE A 6 26.29 8.86 2.36
C PHE A 6 25.53 10.13 1.93
N LEU A 7 24.73 10.12 0.86
CA LEU A 7 23.62 11.10 0.76
C LEU A 7 22.32 10.49 1.34
N ALA A 8 22.38 9.74 2.44
CA ALA A 8 22.12 10.30 3.77
C ALA A 8 21.66 11.77 3.77
N PHE A 9 20.35 11.99 3.53
CA PHE A 9 19.43 12.89 4.27
C PHE A 9 18.29 13.34 3.37
N GLY A 10 17.28 12.48 3.20
CA GLY A 10 15.95 12.93 2.78
C GLY A 10 15.15 11.90 1.99
N PHE A 11 15.71 11.37 0.92
CA PHE A 11 14.99 10.43 0.06
C PHE A 11 15.95 9.48 -0.65
N PRO A 12 15.84 8.16 -0.47
CA PRO A 12 16.53 7.22 -1.35
C PRO A 12 16.03 7.47 -2.77
N GLY A 13 16.96 7.60 -3.72
CA GLY A 13 16.60 7.71 -5.12
C GLY A 13 15.86 6.46 -5.60
N LEU A 14 15.24 6.55 -6.78
CA LEU A 14 14.66 5.38 -7.45
C LEU A 14 15.63 4.19 -7.56
N PRO A 15 16.94 4.37 -7.83
CA PRO A 15 17.89 3.25 -7.89
C PRO A 15 18.03 2.51 -6.55
N GLU A 16 18.17 3.25 -5.46
CA GLU A 16 18.31 2.69 -4.10
C GLU A 16 17.04 1.98 -3.67
N MET A 17 15.86 2.56 -3.93
CA MET A 17 14.57 1.90 -3.67
C MET A 17 14.44 0.58 -4.46
N LEU A 18 14.89 0.54 -5.71
CA LEU A 18 14.82 -0.68 -6.53
C LEU A 18 15.75 -1.77 -6.00
N ILE A 19 16.95 -1.41 -5.52
CA ILE A 19 17.86 -2.36 -4.85
C ILE A 19 17.23 -2.93 -3.59
N VAL A 20 16.64 -2.08 -2.73
CA VAL A 20 15.94 -2.52 -1.51
C VAL A 20 14.76 -3.43 -1.87
N LEU A 21 13.98 -3.08 -2.90
CA LEU A 21 12.87 -3.89 -3.39
C LEU A 21 13.35 -5.28 -3.84
N VAL A 22 14.46 -5.36 -4.58
CA VAL A 22 15.05 -6.63 -5.01
C VAL A 22 15.50 -7.46 -3.80
N ILE A 23 16.14 -6.86 -2.80
CA ILE A 23 16.54 -7.56 -1.58
C ILE A 23 15.30 -8.11 -0.84
N CYS A 24 14.26 -7.29 -0.68
CA CYS A 24 12.98 -7.74 -0.12
C CYS A 24 12.35 -8.88 -0.93
N LEU A 25 12.39 -8.81 -2.26
CA LEU A 25 11.90 -9.87 -3.14
C LEU A 25 12.69 -11.17 -2.99
N VAL A 26 13.99 -11.11 -2.73
CA VAL A 26 14.81 -12.32 -2.49
C VAL A 26 14.51 -12.93 -1.13
N LEU A 27 14.36 -12.11 -0.08
CA LEU A 27 14.07 -12.59 1.28
C LEU A 27 12.66 -13.15 1.44
N PHE A 28 11.66 -12.45 0.89
CA PHE A 28 10.25 -12.84 1.00
C PHE A 28 9.80 -13.71 -0.17
N GLY A 29 10.43 -13.60 -1.34
CA GLY A 29 9.97 -14.21 -2.58
C GLY A 29 8.95 -13.35 -3.33
N GLY A 30 9.00 -13.38 -4.67
CA GLY A 30 8.11 -12.62 -5.55
C GLY A 30 6.61 -12.86 -5.33
N ALA A 31 6.23 -14.03 -4.81
CA ALA A 31 4.84 -14.37 -4.55
C ALA A 31 4.32 -13.90 -3.17
N LYS A 32 5.19 -13.70 -2.18
CA LYS A 32 4.76 -13.38 -0.81
C LYS A 32 4.43 -11.90 -0.63
N LEU A 33 5.18 -10.98 -1.24
CA LEU A 33 4.90 -9.54 -1.17
C LEU A 33 3.47 -9.20 -1.64
N PRO A 34 3.02 -9.64 -2.83
CA PRO A 34 1.65 -9.40 -3.30
C PRO A 34 0.58 -10.06 -2.42
N SER A 35 0.86 -11.26 -1.91
CA SER A 35 -0.07 -11.98 -1.02
C SER A 35 -0.27 -11.26 0.32
N LEU A 36 0.82 -10.76 0.92
CA LEU A 36 0.77 -9.97 2.14
C LEU A 36 0.02 -8.66 1.94
N MET A 37 0.31 -7.93 0.86
CA MET A 37 -0.43 -6.71 0.50
C MET A 37 -1.93 -6.97 0.27
N ARG A 38 -2.28 -8.07 -0.42
CA ARG A 38 -3.68 -8.43 -0.65
C ARG A 38 -4.43 -8.72 0.65
N ASN A 39 -3.79 -9.43 1.58
CA ASN A 39 -4.39 -9.75 2.88
C ASN A 39 -4.49 -8.52 3.79
N LEU A 40 -3.44 -7.67 3.81
CA LEU A 40 -3.45 -6.41 4.53
C LEU A 40 -4.51 -5.45 3.96
N GLY A 41 -4.63 -5.37 2.64
CA GLY A 41 -5.64 -4.55 1.96
C GLY A 41 -7.06 -5.00 2.25
N ARG A 42 -7.31 -6.32 2.29
CA ARG A 42 -8.62 -6.84 2.72
C ARG A 42 -8.93 -6.48 4.17
N SER A 43 -7.98 -6.69 5.09
CA SER A 43 -8.15 -6.32 6.49
C SER A 43 -8.37 -4.81 6.67
N ALA A 44 -7.62 -3.97 5.96
CA ALA A 44 -7.80 -2.52 6.01
C ALA A 44 -9.16 -2.07 5.43
N ASN A 45 -9.63 -2.74 4.37
CA ASN A 45 -10.94 -2.46 3.77
C ASN A 45 -12.10 -2.85 4.70
N GLU A 46 -12.01 -4.02 5.33
CA GLU A 46 -12.98 -4.47 6.35
C GLU A 46 -12.94 -3.58 7.59
N PHE A 47 -11.75 -3.17 8.05
CA PHE A 47 -11.59 -2.23 9.15
C PHE A 47 -12.24 -0.87 8.84
N LYS A 48 -12.02 -0.34 7.63
CA LYS A 48 -12.64 0.92 7.18
C LYS A 48 -14.16 0.79 7.08
N ARG A 49 -14.69 -0.33 6.59
CA ARG A 49 -16.14 -0.58 6.55
C ARG A 49 -16.76 -0.66 7.94
N GLY A 50 -16.16 -1.42 8.85
CA GLY A 50 -16.66 -1.53 10.24
C GLY A 50 -16.58 -0.20 11.00
N MET A 51 -15.56 0.62 10.73
CA MET A 51 -15.45 1.97 11.28
C MET A 51 -16.52 2.91 10.72
N ALA A 52 -16.83 2.83 9.42
CA ALA A 52 -17.91 3.60 8.80
C ALA A 52 -19.28 3.17 9.35
N GLU A 53 -19.55 1.86 9.45
CA GLU A 53 -20.78 1.34 10.06
C GLU A 53 -20.92 1.72 11.55
N SER A 54 -19.82 2.03 12.25
CA SER A 54 -19.85 2.47 13.67
C SER A 54 -19.90 3.98 13.86
N GLY A 55 -19.55 4.76 12.82
CA GLY A 55 -19.46 6.22 12.87
C GLY A 55 -20.50 6.95 12.03
N ASP A 56 -21.26 6.22 11.21
CA ASP A 56 -22.05 6.79 10.13
C ASP A 56 -23.46 6.18 10.06
N ASP A 57 -24.27 6.54 11.05
CA ASP A 57 -25.73 6.62 10.89
C ASP A 57 -26.12 7.94 10.16
N GLU A 58 -25.18 8.72 9.58
CA GLU A 58 -25.51 10.06 9.05
C GLU A 58 -25.26 10.34 7.56
N ASP A 59 -24.42 9.63 6.79
CA ASP A 59 -24.26 9.96 5.36
C ASP A 59 -24.33 8.76 4.38
N GLU A 60 -25.55 8.30 4.11
CA GLU A 60 -25.91 7.57 2.89
C GLU A 60 -25.88 8.50 1.66
N ALA A 61 -24.70 8.76 1.10
CA ALA A 61 -24.50 9.26 -0.27
C ALA A 61 -23.00 9.13 -0.55
N THR A 62 -22.51 8.30 -1.46
CA THR A 62 -22.45 8.43 -2.93
C THR A 62 -21.79 7.11 -3.38
N ASP A 63 -22.41 6.24 -4.17
CA ASP A 63 -22.27 6.26 -5.63
C ASP A 63 -23.10 5.07 -6.15
N ARG A 64 -24.41 5.29 -6.31
CA ARG A 64 -25.32 4.39 -7.02
C ARG A 64 -26.08 5.19 -8.05
N THR A 65 -25.41 5.92 -8.95
CA THR A 65 -26.03 6.40 -10.20
C THR A 65 -24.98 7.00 -11.13
N ASP A 66 -24.26 6.14 -11.87
CA ASP A 66 -23.76 6.51 -13.19
C ASP A 66 -24.57 5.74 -14.24
N GLU A 67 -25.67 6.40 -14.60
CA GLU A 67 -26.05 6.70 -15.98
C GLU A 67 -25.84 5.58 -17.02
N LYS A 68 -26.84 4.70 -17.12
CA LYS A 68 -27.19 4.08 -18.41
C LYS A 68 -28.71 4.00 -18.56
N ALA A 69 -29.31 5.12 -18.98
CA ALA A 69 -30.68 5.19 -19.48
C ALA A 69 -30.76 6.26 -20.58
#